data_AF-A0A7K8Q1H2-F1
#
_entry.id   AF-A0A7K8Q1H2-F1
#
_cell.length_a   1.000
_cell.length_b   1.000
_cell.length_c   1.000
_cell.angle_alpha   90.00
_cell.angle_beta   90.00
_cell.angle_gamma   90.00
#
_symmetry.space_group_name_H-M   'P 1'
#
loop_
_entity.id
_entity.type
_entity.pdbx_description
1 polymer ?
#
loop_
_entity_poly.entity_id
_entity_poly.type
_entity_poly.pdbx_seq_one_letter_code
_entity_poly.pdbx_strand_id
1 'polypeptide(L)'
;QAKRRSWCRSSLKGTKRRKSLPPVHQDVTDLSKSISLDLPETDRLSMLLLSSFQFSAQKLEHLLKQTDGFSPEAFKAHASSLSEDLKRYVQKLKRDGTLTSCVEDPKGFTEGRSGLRAPSLLPLRRFTAECQSWDQLLLRYRESAEEISRRLEASRGGGGPAEPPDQRQTSQGHVLGTKPNYQRIVDEQGEALSCVELALDELQQAVKLLQAFGEDSRESLRRLSQQL
;
A
#
# COMPACT_ATOMS: atom_id res chain seq x y z
N GLN A 1 15.62 19.61 27.34
CA GLN A 1 14.27 19.09 26.98
C GLN A 1 13.89 19.64 25.61
N ALA A 2 13.97 18.82 24.56
CA ALA A 2 13.72 19.23 23.17
C ALA A 2 12.26 18.95 22.79
N LYS A 3 11.47 20.00 22.52
CA LYS A 3 10.07 19.89 22.09
C LYS A 3 10.00 19.57 20.59
N ARG A 4 9.67 18.31 20.26
CA ARG A 4 9.37 17.88 18.88
C ARG A 4 8.21 18.70 18.30
N ARG A 5 8.46 19.44 17.22
CA ARG A 5 7.41 20.02 16.37
C ARG A 5 6.94 18.95 15.40
N SER A 6 5.77 18.36 15.63
CA SER A 6 5.11 17.50 14.65
C SER A 6 4.58 18.34 13.50
N TRP A 7 5.02 18.04 12.28
CA TRP A 7 4.42 18.55 11.05
C TRP A 7 3.11 17.79 10.81
N CYS A 8 2.04 18.19 11.50
CA CYS A 8 0.70 17.75 11.14
C CYS A 8 0.26 18.52 9.90
N ARG A 9 0.01 17.78 8.82
CA ARG A 9 -0.61 18.26 7.57
C ARG A 9 -1.86 19.07 7.92
N SER A 10 -1.91 20.31 7.43
CA SER A 10 -3.10 21.14 7.52
C SER A 10 -4.27 20.43 6.82
N SER A 11 -5.29 20.15 7.62
CA SER A 11 -6.57 19.62 7.18
C SER A 11 -7.18 20.50 6.09
N LEU A 12 -7.50 19.88 4.95
CA LEU A 12 -8.28 20.40 3.82
C LEU A 12 -9.76 20.65 4.19
N LYS A 13 -10.02 21.19 5.38
CA LYS A 13 -11.34 21.71 5.80
C LYS A 13 -11.20 23.19 6.16
N GLY A 14 -10.68 23.96 5.21
CA GLY A 14 -10.78 25.41 5.20
C GLY A 14 -11.91 25.81 4.24
N THR A 15 -12.89 26.53 4.76
CA THR A 15 -14.07 27.12 4.10
C THR A 15 -13.72 28.16 3.02
N LYS A 16 -12.86 27.80 2.07
CA LYS A 16 -12.70 28.53 0.82
C LYS A 16 -13.65 27.91 -0.18
N ARG A 17 -14.83 28.54 -0.32
CA ARG A 17 -15.67 28.39 -1.52
C ARG A 17 -14.71 28.35 -2.71
N ARG A 18 -14.82 27.28 -3.52
CA ARG A 18 -14.23 27.26 -4.86
C ARG A 18 -14.55 28.64 -5.47
N LYS A 19 -13.52 29.38 -5.89
CA LYS A 19 -13.75 30.61 -6.65
C LYS A 19 -14.47 30.16 -7.92
N SER A 20 -15.80 30.14 -7.88
CA SER A 20 -16.61 29.96 -9.06
C SER A 20 -16.16 31.04 -10.04
N LEU A 21 -16.09 30.68 -11.32
CA LEU A 21 -15.92 31.68 -12.36
C LEU A 21 -16.97 32.77 -12.13
N PRO A 22 -16.62 34.05 -12.34
CA PRO A 22 -17.60 35.12 -12.26
C PRO A 22 -18.82 34.74 -13.13
N PRO A 23 -20.05 35.01 -12.65
CA PRO A 23 -21.24 34.73 -13.44
C PRO A 23 -21.06 35.27 -14.85
N VAL A 24 -21.29 34.43 -15.85
CA VAL A 24 -21.34 34.88 -17.24
C VAL A 24 -22.32 36.04 -17.27
N HIS A 25 -21.91 37.18 -17.83
CA HIS A 25 -22.76 38.37 -17.92
C HIS A 25 -24.15 37.96 -18.41
N GLN A 26 -25.18 38.24 -17.61
CA GLN A 26 -26.55 37.79 -17.83
C GLN A 26 -27.01 38.14 -19.26
N ASP A 27 -26.68 39.35 -19.70
CA ASP A 27 -26.96 39.88 -21.04
C ASP A 27 -26.46 38.99 -22.19
N VAL A 28 -25.31 38.33 -22.02
CA VAL A 28 -24.73 37.42 -23.03
C VAL A 28 -25.45 36.08 -23.05
N THR A 29 -25.96 35.65 -21.89
CA THR A 29 -26.70 34.39 -21.75
C THR A 29 -28.12 34.53 -22.30
N ASP A 30 -28.70 35.73 -22.27
CA ASP A 30 -30.05 35.96 -22.78
C ASP A 30 -30.11 35.98 -24.32
N LEU A 31 -28.98 36.28 -24.97
CA LEU A 31 -28.82 36.20 -26.43
C LEU A 31 -28.99 34.77 -26.98
N SER A 32 -28.52 33.75 -26.26
CA SER A 32 -28.68 32.35 -26.69
C SER A 32 -30.08 31.82 -26.38
N LYS A 33 -30.75 32.35 -25.35
CA LYS A 33 -32.13 31.99 -24.98
C LYS A 33 -33.17 32.59 -25.91
N SER A 34 -32.90 33.76 -26.52
CA SER A 34 -33.82 34.41 -27.45
C SER A 34 -33.89 33.72 -28.83
N ILE A 35 -32.99 32.77 -29.09
CA ILE A 35 -32.95 31.99 -30.32
C ILE A 35 -33.86 30.76 -30.16
N SER A 36 -34.81 30.57 -31.10
CA SER A 36 -35.71 29.42 -31.07
C SER A 36 -34.95 28.09 -31.09
N LEU A 37 -35.42 27.14 -30.28
CA LEU A 37 -34.92 25.78 -30.23
C LEU A 37 -35.46 24.90 -31.36
N ASP A 38 -36.49 25.36 -32.08
CA ASP A 38 -37.14 24.61 -33.16
C ASP A 38 -36.32 24.63 -34.47
N LEU A 39 -35.26 25.45 -34.52
CA LEU A 39 -34.38 25.58 -35.68
C LEU A 39 -33.23 24.56 -35.63
N PRO A 40 -32.73 24.11 -36.79
CA PRO A 40 -31.51 23.32 -36.86
C PRO A 40 -30.34 23.99 -36.12
N GLU A 41 -29.48 23.22 -35.47
CA GLU A 41 -28.38 23.76 -34.66
C GLU A 41 -27.41 24.65 -35.47
N THR A 42 -27.19 24.33 -36.74
CA THR A 42 -26.41 25.17 -37.68
C THR A 42 -27.07 26.54 -37.93
N ASP A 43 -28.40 26.57 -38.02
CA ASP A 43 -29.17 27.81 -38.15
C ASP A 43 -29.18 28.60 -36.86
N ARG A 44 -29.27 27.93 -35.71
CA ARG A 44 -29.16 28.54 -34.37
C ARG A 44 -27.79 29.19 -34.17
N LEU A 45 -26.71 28.49 -34.53
CA LEU A 45 -25.34 29.03 -34.46
C LEU A 45 -25.17 30.27 -35.37
N SER A 46 -25.79 30.23 -36.55
CA SER A 46 -25.75 31.35 -37.49
C SER A 46 -26.50 32.58 -36.99
N MET A 47 -27.68 32.40 -36.40
CA MET A 47 -28.42 33.48 -35.75
C MET A 47 -27.67 34.01 -34.52
N LEU A 48 -26.99 33.14 -33.77
CA LEU A 48 -26.18 33.53 -32.62
C LEU A 48 -25.02 34.43 -33.03
N LEU A 49 -24.29 34.10 -34.12
CA LEU A 49 -23.20 34.93 -34.62
C LEU A 49 -23.67 36.32 -35.03
N LEU A 50 -24.78 36.41 -35.76
CA LEU A 50 -25.35 37.70 -36.20
C LEU A 50 -25.85 38.53 -35.02
N SER A 51 -26.57 37.89 -34.10
CA SER A 51 -27.10 38.56 -32.90
C SER A 51 -25.96 39.01 -31.98
N SER A 52 -24.88 38.24 -31.89
CA SER A 52 -23.69 38.58 -31.09
C SER A 52 -22.97 39.80 -31.65
N PHE A 53 -22.87 39.90 -32.97
CA PHE A 53 -22.31 41.06 -33.65
C PHE A 53 -23.16 42.30 -33.39
N GLN A 54 -24.48 42.21 -33.56
CA GLN A 54 -25.40 43.33 -33.30
C GLN A 54 -25.36 43.79 -31.85
N PHE A 55 -25.38 42.85 -30.90
CA PHE A 55 -25.25 43.14 -29.48
C PHE A 55 -23.93 43.85 -29.14
N SER A 56 -22.82 43.38 -29.72
CA SER A 56 -21.51 43.98 -29.52
C SER A 56 -21.41 45.39 -30.14
N ALA A 57 -22.00 45.58 -31.32
CA ALA A 57 -22.07 46.88 -31.98
C ALA A 57 -22.89 47.89 -31.15
N GLN A 58 -24.03 47.47 -30.59
CA GLN A 58 -24.84 48.31 -29.70
C GLN A 58 -24.12 48.66 -28.41
N LYS A 59 -23.41 47.68 -27.81
CA LYS A 59 -22.61 47.90 -26.60
C LYS A 59 -21.47 48.88 -26.87
N LEU A 60 -20.80 48.74 -28.01
CA LEU A 60 -19.74 49.65 -28.44
C LEU A 60 -20.30 51.05 -28.75
N GLU A 61 -21.46 51.16 -29.41
CA GLU A 61 -22.14 52.43 -29.65
C GLU A 61 -22.39 53.20 -28.33
N HIS A 62 -22.85 52.50 -27.28
CA HIS A 62 -23.11 53.11 -25.99
C HIS A 62 -21.84 53.63 -25.29
N LEU A 63 -20.71 52.94 -25.46
CA LEU A 63 -19.42 53.39 -24.90
C LEU A 63 -18.87 54.59 -25.68
N LEU A 64 -18.97 54.56 -27.02
CA LEU A 64 -18.43 55.60 -27.88
C LEU A 64 -19.24 56.90 -27.88
N LYS A 65 -20.53 56.85 -27.54
CA LYS A 65 -21.37 58.04 -27.30
C LYS A 65 -20.79 59.00 -26.26
N GLN A 66 -19.91 58.54 -25.39
CA GLN A 66 -19.28 59.35 -24.34
C GLN A 66 -17.97 60.03 -24.83
N THR A 67 -17.57 59.82 -26.08
CA THR A 67 -16.29 60.30 -26.63
C THR A 67 -16.51 61.49 -27.56
N ASP A 68 -15.68 62.53 -27.44
CA ASP A 68 -15.73 63.70 -28.32
C ASP A 68 -15.36 63.33 -29.77
N GLY A 69 -16.18 63.76 -30.73
CA GLY A 69 -15.98 63.51 -32.17
C GLY A 69 -16.66 62.25 -32.73
N PHE A 70 -17.47 61.53 -31.94
CA PHE A 70 -18.21 60.37 -32.42
C PHE A 70 -19.47 60.77 -33.21
N SER A 71 -19.58 60.28 -34.45
CA SER A 71 -20.79 60.41 -35.28
C SER A 71 -21.64 59.12 -35.22
N PRO A 72 -22.78 59.11 -34.51
CA PRO A 72 -23.59 57.90 -34.34
C PRO A 72 -24.20 57.40 -35.64
N GLU A 73 -24.51 58.31 -36.58
CA GLU A 73 -25.09 57.97 -37.88
C GLU A 73 -24.10 57.23 -38.78
N ALA A 74 -22.85 57.71 -38.86
CA ALA A 74 -21.80 57.04 -39.63
C ALA A 74 -21.45 55.67 -39.02
N PHE A 75 -21.40 55.57 -37.70
CA PHE A 75 -21.20 54.29 -37.02
C PHE A 75 -22.33 53.30 -37.32
N LYS A 76 -23.60 53.72 -37.25
CA LYS A 76 -24.75 52.86 -37.58
C LYS A 76 -24.74 52.43 -39.04
N ALA A 77 -24.39 53.33 -39.96
CA ALA A 77 -24.24 52.99 -41.38
C ALA A 77 -23.15 51.93 -41.58
N HIS A 78 -22.00 52.10 -40.94
CA HIS A 78 -20.89 51.16 -41.03
C HIS A 78 -21.21 49.81 -40.37
N ALA A 79 -21.80 49.82 -39.18
CA ALA A 79 -22.24 48.61 -38.49
C ALA A 79 -23.31 47.84 -39.29
N SER A 80 -24.22 48.56 -39.96
CA SER A 80 -25.23 47.94 -40.83
C SER A 80 -24.59 47.31 -42.07
N SER A 81 -23.67 48.02 -42.75
CA SER A 81 -22.91 47.47 -43.88
C SER A 81 -22.12 46.22 -43.48
N LEU A 82 -21.40 46.26 -42.35
CA LEU A 82 -20.66 45.12 -41.84
C LEU A 82 -21.58 43.97 -41.41
N SER A 83 -22.77 44.27 -40.88
CA SER A 83 -23.77 43.24 -40.56
C SER A 83 -24.29 42.54 -41.81
N GLU A 84 -24.45 43.26 -42.92
CA GLU A 84 -24.85 42.67 -44.20
C GLU A 84 -23.73 41.80 -44.78
N ASP A 85 -22.49 42.26 -44.71
CA ASP A 85 -21.32 41.48 -45.14
C ASP A 85 -21.16 40.22 -44.28
N LEU A 86 -21.27 40.33 -42.96
CA LEU A 86 -21.27 39.19 -42.04
C LEU A 86 -22.39 38.21 -42.38
N LYS A 87 -23.59 38.69 -42.73
CA LYS A 87 -24.69 37.83 -43.18
C LYS A 87 -24.32 37.07 -44.45
N ARG A 88 -23.67 37.72 -45.43
CA ARG A 88 -23.18 37.04 -46.65
C ARG A 88 -22.11 36.00 -46.32
N TYR A 89 -21.17 36.31 -45.44
CA TYR A 89 -20.14 35.37 -45.00
C TYR A 89 -20.72 34.18 -44.26
N VAL A 90 -21.61 34.39 -43.29
CA VAL A 90 -22.28 33.30 -42.56
C VAL A 90 -23.03 32.37 -43.53
N GLN A 91 -23.70 32.91 -44.54
CA GLN A 91 -24.35 32.11 -45.59
C GLN A 91 -23.33 31.33 -46.44
N LYS A 92 -22.16 31.90 -46.72
CA LYS A 92 -21.05 31.17 -47.36
C LYS A 92 -20.55 30.04 -46.47
N LEU A 93 -20.30 30.29 -45.18
CA LEU A 93 -19.87 29.25 -44.22
C LEU A 93 -20.89 28.11 -44.07
N LYS A 94 -22.19 28.40 -44.23
CA LYS A 94 -23.23 27.35 -44.27
C LYS A 94 -23.09 26.45 -45.50
N ARG A 95 -22.89 27.06 -46.68
CA ARG A 95 -22.73 26.33 -47.95
C ARG A 95 -21.44 25.52 -48.02
N ASP A 96 -20.37 26.07 -47.46
CA ASP A 96 -19.04 25.45 -47.44
C ASP A 96 -18.93 24.33 -46.38
N GLY A 97 -19.99 24.10 -45.58
CA GLY A 97 -20.04 23.05 -44.55
C GLY A 97 -19.26 23.36 -43.27
N THR A 98 -18.53 24.47 -43.22
CA THR A 98 -17.73 24.88 -42.05
C THR A 98 -18.60 25.05 -40.79
N LEU A 99 -19.78 25.67 -40.91
CA LEU A 99 -20.68 25.83 -39.77
C LEU A 99 -21.30 24.50 -39.31
N THR A 100 -21.59 23.61 -40.25
CA THR A 100 -22.07 22.26 -39.96
C THR A 100 -21.02 21.46 -39.19
N SER A 101 -19.74 21.57 -39.57
CA SER A 101 -18.63 20.93 -38.86
C SER A 101 -18.41 21.42 -37.43
N CYS A 102 -18.89 22.62 -37.06
CA CYS A 102 -18.82 23.11 -35.68
C CYS A 102 -19.91 22.51 -34.77
N VAL A 103 -20.99 22.02 -35.38
CA VAL A 103 -22.19 21.53 -34.70
C VAL A 103 -22.20 20.01 -34.66
N GLU A 104 -21.78 19.37 -35.74
CA GLU A 104 -21.63 17.94 -35.80
C GLU A 104 -20.46 17.49 -34.90
N ASP A 105 -20.75 16.63 -33.94
CA ASP A 105 -19.73 15.82 -33.30
C ASP A 105 -19.02 15.06 -34.41
N PRO A 106 -17.71 15.24 -34.57
CA PRO A 106 -17.06 14.72 -35.75
C PRO A 106 -17.03 13.20 -35.59
N LYS A 107 -17.87 12.52 -36.37
CA LYS A 107 -17.99 11.05 -36.45
C LYS A 107 -16.64 10.49 -36.89
N GLY A 108 -15.73 10.29 -35.94
CA GLY A 108 -14.36 9.84 -36.17
C GLY A 108 -13.24 10.72 -35.60
N PHE A 109 -13.53 11.86 -34.96
CA PHE A 109 -12.50 12.76 -34.36
C PHE A 109 -12.48 12.74 -32.83
N THR A 110 -13.07 11.71 -32.23
CA THR A 110 -12.81 11.32 -30.83
C THR A 110 -11.35 10.88 -30.61
N GLU A 111 -10.56 10.69 -31.67
CA GLU A 111 -9.15 10.27 -31.58
C GLU A 111 -8.12 11.40 -31.81
N GLY A 112 -8.51 12.55 -32.37
CA GLY A 112 -7.53 13.54 -32.86
C GLY A 112 -7.34 14.82 -32.03
N ARG A 113 -8.38 15.33 -31.35
CA ARG A 113 -8.30 16.65 -30.67
C ARG A 113 -8.73 16.67 -29.22
N SER A 114 -9.25 15.56 -28.70
CA SER A 114 -9.34 15.26 -27.25
C SER A 114 -8.03 14.61 -26.73
N GLY A 115 -6.91 14.84 -27.41
CA GLY A 115 -5.59 14.30 -27.06
C GLY A 115 -5.03 14.82 -25.72
N LEU A 116 -5.67 15.81 -25.10
CA LEU A 116 -5.27 16.27 -23.76
C LEU A 116 -6.04 15.59 -22.61
N ARG A 117 -7.04 14.73 -22.89
CA ARG A 117 -7.85 14.11 -21.81
C ARG A 117 -8.02 12.59 -21.85
N ALA A 118 -7.66 11.91 -22.93
CA ALA A 118 -7.87 10.45 -23.04
C ALA A 118 -6.61 9.56 -22.88
N PRO A 119 -5.39 9.93 -23.33
CA PRO A 119 -4.22 9.04 -23.17
C PRO A 119 -3.70 8.94 -21.73
N SER A 120 -4.07 9.87 -20.85
CA SER A 120 -3.55 9.95 -19.48
C SER A 120 -4.35 9.16 -18.44
N LEU A 121 -5.57 8.72 -18.76
CA LEU A 121 -6.43 8.05 -17.77
C LEU A 121 -6.20 6.54 -17.68
N LEU A 122 -5.73 5.90 -18.76
CA LEU A 122 -5.47 4.45 -18.78
C LEU A 122 -4.24 4.07 -17.95
N PRO A 123 -3.10 4.81 -18.03
CA PRO A 123 -1.99 4.65 -17.08
C PRO A 123 -2.37 5.04 -15.66
N LEU A 124 -3.20 6.07 -15.48
CA LEU A 124 -3.65 6.51 -14.15
C LEU A 124 -4.45 5.43 -13.41
N ARG A 125 -5.31 4.68 -14.13
CA ARG A 125 -6.05 3.55 -13.55
C ARG A 125 -5.13 2.42 -13.10
N ARG A 126 -4.13 2.06 -13.90
CA ARG A 126 -3.14 1.05 -13.55
C ARG A 126 -2.33 1.47 -12.33
N PHE A 127 -1.84 2.71 -12.33
CA PHE A 127 -1.09 3.27 -11.22
C PHE A 127 -1.92 3.32 -9.93
N THR A 128 -3.21 3.68 -10.02
CA THR A 128 -4.10 3.70 -8.84
C THR A 128 -4.32 2.29 -8.28
N ALA A 129 -4.52 1.29 -9.14
CA ALA A 129 -4.65 -0.11 -8.71
C ALA A 129 -3.35 -0.65 -8.10
N GLU A 130 -2.20 -0.28 -8.68
CA GLU A 130 -0.89 -0.64 -8.15
C GLU A 130 -0.64 0.00 -6.78
N CYS A 131 -0.92 1.30 -6.61
CA CYS A 131 -0.84 1.96 -5.30
C CYS A 131 -1.71 1.26 -4.25
N GLN A 132 -2.94 0.90 -4.59
CA GLN A 132 -3.83 0.16 -3.68
C GLN A 132 -3.26 -1.22 -3.30
N SER A 133 -2.63 -1.92 -4.24
CA SER A 133 -1.99 -3.22 -3.96
C SER A 133 -0.79 -3.08 -3.02
N TRP A 134 0.03 -2.02 -3.19
CA TRP A 134 1.15 -1.73 -2.31
C TRP A 134 0.70 -1.32 -0.91
N ASP A 135 -0.35 -0.51 -0.80
CA ASP A 135 -0.92 -0.11 0.50
C ASP A 135 -1.45 -1.33 1.26
N GLN A 136 -2.14 -2.26 0.58
CA GLN A 136 -2.61 -3.51 1.17
C GLN A 136 -1.45 -4.41 1.61
N LEU A 137 -0.40 -4.52 0.80
CA LEU A 137 0.78 -5.31 1.12
C LEU A 137 1.49 -4.76 2.36
N LEU A 138 1.67 -3.44 2.41
CA LEU A 138 2.32 -2.76 3.54
C LEU A 138 1.52 -2.94 4.83
N LEU A 139 0.19 -2.85 4.77
CA LEU A 139 -0.67 -3.12 5.93
C LEU A 139 -0.50 -4.57 6.43
N ARG A 140 -0.52 -5.55 5.53
CA ARG A 140 -0.34 -6.97 5.89
C ARG A 140 1.01 -7.25 6.55
N TYR A 141 2.09 -6.71 6.02
CA TYR A 141 3.42 -6.90 6.63
C TYR A 141 3.52 -6.21 7.99
N ARG A 142 2.89 -5.05 8.15
CA ARG A 142 2.83 -4.36 9.45
C ARG A 142 2.05 -5.17 10.47
N GLU A 143 0.86 -5.65 10.12
CA GLU A 143 0.04 -6.50 10.99
C GLU A 143 0.76 -7.80 11.35
N SER A 144 1.42 -8.44 10.39
CA SER A 144 2.23 -9.64 10.61
C SER A 144 3.40 -9.37 11.56
N ALA A 145 4.11 -8.26 11.37
CA ALA A 145 5.21 -7.87 12.25
C ALA A 145 4.72 -7.57 13.68
N GLU A 146 3.62 -6.82 13.81
CA GLU A 146 2.99 -6.54 15.10
C GLU A 146 2.52 -7.84 15.79
N GLU A 147 1.95 -8.78 15.05
CA GLU A 147 1.53 -10.09 15.56
C GLU A 147 2.72 -10.95 16.01
N ILE A 148 3.81 -10.99 15.23
CA ILE A 148 5.05 -11.68 15.61
C ILE A 148 5.62 -11.05 16.88
N SER A 149 5.64 -9.73 16.99
CA SER A 149 6.06 -9.04 18.22
C SER A 149 5.16 -9.38 19.41
N ARG A 150 3.82 -9.42 19.23
CA ARG A 150 2.90 -9.86 20.29
C ARG A 150 3.18 -11.28 20.75
N ARG A 151 3.42 -12.21 19.83
CA ARG A 151 3.77 -13.61 20.15
C ARG A 151 5.09 -13.71 20.90
N LEU A 152 6.08 -12.92 20.51
CA LEU A 152 7.37 -12.87 21.20
C LEU A 152 7.22 -12.35 22.64
N GLU A 153 6.48 -11.26 22.84
CA GLU A 153 6.22 -10.72 24.18
C GLU A 153 5.38 -11.68 25.03
N ALA A 154 4.41 -12.40 24.43
CA ALA A 154 3.67 -13.46 25.12
C ALA A 154 4.58 -14.62 25.54
N SER A 155 5.52 -15.02 24.67
CA SER A 155 6.54 -16.04 25.00
C SER A 155 7.52 -15.56 26.08
N ARG A 156 7.78 -14.25 26.18
CA ARG A 156 8.70 -13.66 27.16
C ARG A 156 8.03 -13.41 28.51
N GLY A 157 6.73 -13.08 28.50
CA GLY A 157 5.90 -12.90 29.69
C GLY A 157 5.42 -14.21 30.32
N GLY A 158 5.31 -15.28 29.52
CA GLY A 158 5.16 -16.66 29.99
C GLY A 158 6.48 -17.21 30.55
N GLY A 159 6.92 -16.67 31.69
CA GLY A 159 8.12 -17.11 32.39
C GLY A 159 7.97 -18.53 32.96
N GLY A 160 8.20 -19.53 32.12
CA GLY A 160 8.49 -20.90 32.52
C GLY A 160 9.61 -21.43 31.63
N PRO A 161 10.43 -22.40 32.08
CA PRO A 161 11.43 -23.01 31.22
C PRO A 161 10.70 -23.48 29.97
N ALA A 162 11.00 -22.85 28.84
CA ALA A 162 10.41 -23.18 27.57
C ALA A 162 10.57 -24.70 27.41
N GLU A 163 9.46 -25.44 27.45
CA GLU A 163 9.49 -26.79 26.91
C GLU A 163 10.09 -26.64 25.52
N PRO A 164 11.22 -27.32 25.23
CA PRO A 164 11.81 -27.25 23.91
C PRO A 164 10.70 -27.55 22.92
N PRO A 165 10.48 -26.69 21.90
CA PRO A 165 9.43 -26.93 20.92
C PRO A 165 9.60 -28.35 20.44
N ASP A 166 8.53 -29.15 20.49
CA ASP A 166 8.53 -30.54 20.08
C ASP A 166 9.30 -30.67 18.75
N GLN A 167 10.58 -31.03 18.83
CA GLN A 167 11.49 -31.32 17.70
C GLN A 167 11.05 -32.63 17.01
N ARG A 168 9.77 -32.97 17.11
CA ARG A 168 9.17 -34.25 16.79
C ARG A 168 8.84 -34.41 15.31
N GLN A 169 9.00 -33.36 14.50
CA GLN A 169 8.90 -33.45 13.04
C GLN A 169 10.24 -33.11 12.35
N THR A 170 11.36 -33.51 12.95
CA THR A 170 12.59 -33.64 12.18
C THR A 170 12.55 -34.94 11.39
N SER A 171 13.18 -34.98 10.21
CA SER A 171 13.32 -36.22 9.41
C SER A 171 13.99 -37.36 10.17
N GLN A 172 14.67 -37.05 11.29
CA GLN A 172 15.34 -37.99 12.17
C GLN A 172 14.58 -38.23 13.49
N GLY A 173 13.30 -37.87 13.58
CA GLY A 173 12.50 -38.05 14.80
C GLY A 173 12.51 -39.48 15.33
N HIS A 174 12.53 -40.49 14.45
CA HIS A 174 12.72 -41.89 14.85
C HIS A 174 14.07 -42.12 15.54
N VAL A 175 15.17 -41.61 14.98
CA VAL A 175 16.52 -41.80 15.53
C VAL A 175 16.62 -41.14 16.91
N LEU A 176 16.10 -39.94 17.05
CA LEU A 176 16.08 -39.21 18.32
C LEU A 176 15.19 -39.89 19.37
N GLY A 177 14.07 -40.50 18.96
CA GLY A 177 13.19 -41.28 19.83
C GLY A 177 13.78 -42.61 20.29
N THR A 178 14.79 -43.14 19.59
CA THR A 178 15.45 -44.41 19.92
C THR A 178 16.70 -44.21 20.78
N LYS A 179 16.93 -43.00 21.32
CA LYS A 179 18.13 -42.72 22.11
C LYS A 179 18.12 -43.53 23.42
N PRO A 180 19.12 -44.41 23.66
CA PRO A 180 19.19 -45.19 24.90
C PRO A 180 19.49 -44.30 26.10
N ASN A 181 19.06 -44.74 27.28
CA ASN A 181 19.36 -44.05 28.53
C ASN A 181 20.77 -44.41 29.02
N TYR A 182 21.75 -43.60 28.64
CA TYR A 182 23.15 -43.78 29.02
C TYR A 182 23.37 -43.68 30.54
N GLN A 183 22.58 -42.89 31.26
CA GLN A 183 22.72 -42.76 32.72
C GLN A 183 22.48 -44.11 33.39
N ARG A 184 21.37 -44.77 33.01
CA ARG A 184 21.03 -46.09 33.51
C ARG A 184 22.12 -47.13 33.22
N ILE A 185 22.73 -47.08 32.03
CA ILE A 185 23.83 -48.00 31.67
C ILE A 185 25.04 -47.78 32.58
N VAL A 186 25.38 -46.52 32.89
CA VAL A 186 26.48 -46.19 33.81
C VAL A 186 26.14 -46.62 35.24
N ASP A 187 24.90 -46.40 35.68
CA ASP A 187 24.44 -46.81 37.01
C ASP A 187 24.51 -48.35 37.17
N GLU A 188 24.04 -49.10 36.15
CA GLU A 188 24.14 -50.57 36.10
C GLU A 188 25.60 -51.07 36.16
N GLN A 189 26.54 -50.34 35.55
CA GLN A 189 27.98 -50.64 35.65
C GLN A 189 28.53 -50.34 37.04
N GLY A 190 28.05 -49.28 37.70
CA GLY A 190 28.40 -48.95 39.08
C GLY A 190 28.02 -50.07 40.05
N GLU A 191 26.81 -50.60 39.93
CA GLU A 191 26.34 -51.73 40.75
C GLU A 191 27.21 -52.99 40.54
N ALA A 192 27.57 -53.30 39.29
CA ALA A 192 28.44 -54.44 38.99
C ALA A 192 29.84 -54.29 39.60
N LEU A 193 30.41 -53.07 39.59
CA LEU A 193 31.71 -52.79 40.22
C LEU A 193 31.64 -52.97 41.75
N SER A 194 30.57 -52.51 42.39
CA SER A 194 30.36 -52.74 43.83
C SER A 194 30.26 -54.22 44.18
N CYS A 195 29.64 -55.05 43.35
CA CYS A 195 29.62 -56.51 43.54
C CYS A 195 31.03 -57.12 43.45
N VAL A 196 31.85 -56.68 42.50
CA VAL A 196 33.23 -57.16 42.34
C VAL A 196 34.10 -56.74 43.53
N GLU A 197 33.95 -55.52 44.01
CA GLU A 197 34.65 -55.01 45.20
C GLU A 197 34.36 -55.88 46.43
N LEU A 198 33.07 -56.16 46.71
CA LEU A 198 32.68 -57.02 47.83
C LEU A 198 33.27 -58.44 47.72
N ALA A 199 33.25 -59.04 46.53
CA ALA A 199 33.82 -60.37 46.32
C ALA A 199 35.35 -60.39 46.54
N LEU A 200 36.05 -59.31 46.16
CA LEU A 200 37.48 -59.16 46.41
C LEU A 200 37.79 -59.00 47.91
N ASP A 201 36.97 -58.25 48.63
CA ASP A 201 37.09 -58.10 50.09
C ASP A 201 36.89 -59.43 50.83
N GLU A 202 35.87 -60.21 50.43
CA GLU A 202 35.62 -61.55 50.99
C GLU A 202 36.80 -62.51 50.71
N LEU A 203 37.30 -62.52 49.48
CA LEU A 203 38.48 -63.31 49.11
C LEU A 203 39.72 -62.90 49.91
N GLN A 204 39.94 -61.59 50.07
CA GLN A 204 41.05 -61.08 50.88
C GLN A 204 40.94 -61.54 52.33
N GLN A 205 39.73 -61.50 52.90
CA GLN A 205 39.48 -61.94 54.27
C GLN A 205 39.70 -63.46 54.44
N ALA A 206 39.23 -64.26 53.48
CA ALA A 206 39.46 -65.71 53.48
C ALA A 206 40.97 -66.05 53.42
N VAL A 207 41.74 -65.32 52.60
CA VAL A 207 43.19 -65.49 52.52
C VAL A 207 43.87 -65.15 53.85
N LYS A 208 43.49 -64.05 54.50
CA LYS A 208 44.03 -63.69 55.83
C LYS A 208 43.75 -64.76 56.88
N LEU A 209 42.55 -65.35 56.89
CA LEU A 209 42.19 -66.44 57.80
C LEU A 209 43.03 -67.70 57.54
N LEU A 210 43.23 -68.06 56.28
CA LEU A 210 44.08 -69.21 55.92
C LEU A 210 45.55 -68.97 56.29
N GLN A 211 46.04 -67.74 56.15
CA GLN A 211 47.39 -67.36 56.58
C GLN A 211 47.54 -67.48 58.09
N ALA A 212 46.61 -66.92 58.87
CA ALA A 212 46.62 -67.01 60.33
C ALA A 212 46.56 -68.47 60.81
N PHE A 213 45.67 -69.29 60.23
CA PHE A 213 45.62 -70.73 60.52
C PHE A 213 46.92 -71.45 60.15
N GLY A 214 47.52 -71.07 59.03
CA GLY A 214 48.83 -71.59 58.59
C GLY A 214 49.97 -71.21 59.55
N GLU A 215 49.93 -70.03 60.14
CA GLU A 215 50.90 -69.59 61.16
C GLU A 215 50.69 -70.31 62.49
N ASP A 216 49.45 -70.38 62.98
CA ASP A 216 49.08 -71.08 64.22
C ASP A 216 49.44 -72.57 64.18
N SER A 217 49.16 -73.23 63.05
CA SER A 217 49.50 -74.65 62.86
C SER A 217 51.01 -74.87 62.83
N ARG A 218 51.78 -74.00 62.17
CA ARG A 218 53.25 -74.04 62.18
C ARG A 218 53.81 -73.81 63.58
N GLU A 219 53.26 -72.86 64.34
CA GLU A 219 53.68 -72.59 65.71
C GLU A 219 53.38 -73.77 66.63
N SER A 220 52.17 -74.34 66.52
CA SER A 220 51.76 -75.52 67.29
C SER A 220 52.65 -76.73 67.02
N LEU A 221 52.94 -77.01 65.74
CA LEU A 221 53.86 -78.08 65.35
C LEU A 221 55.29 -77.83 65.85
N ARG A 222 55.78 -76.59 65.80
CA ARG A 222 57.09 -76.23 66.39
C ARG A 222 57.12 -76.50 67.89
N ARG A 223 56.10 -76.09 68.64
CA ARG A 223 56.01 -76.34 70.09
C ARG A 223 56.02 -77.84 70.41
N LEU A 224 55.25 -78.65 69.68
CA LEU A 224 55.25 -80.10 69.84
C LEU A 224 56.61 -80.73 69.53
N SER A 225 57.30 -80.27 68.47
CA SER A 225 58.64 -80.76 68.13
C SER A 225 59.72 -80.40 69.15
N GLN A 226 59.52 -79.34 69.94
CA GLN A 226 60.43 -78.95 71.04
C GLN A 226 60.17 -79.70 72.35
N GLN A 227 59.02 -80.38 72.47
CA GLN A 227 58.63 -81.16 73.65
C GLN A 227 58.96 -82.66 73.53
N LEU A 228 59.37 -83.11 72.34
CA LEU A 228 59.92 -84.44 72.05
C LEU A 228 61.44 -84.42 72.10
#